data_AF-A0A850SGW8-F1
#
_entry.id   AF-A0A850SGW8-F1
#
_cell.length_a   1.000
_cell.length_b   1.000
_cell.length_c   1.000
_cell.angle_alpha   90.00
_cell.angle_beta   90.00
_cell.angle_gamma   90.00
#
_symmetry.space_group_name_H-M   'P 1'
#
loop_
_entity.id
_entity.type
_entity.pdbx_description
1 polymer ?
#
loop_
_entity_poly.entity_id
_entity_poly.type
_entity_poly.pdbx_seq_one_letter_code
_entity_poly.pdbx_strand_id
1 'polypeptide(L)'
;MAKRQFTIDIGKEQIPVEGHVHRNVAVKYLMKRRRSVLMTKNPEKVEKLYADLPTTIKIIGKQVTKEYKVTWQREGTEDTYAGSRFVFTMDEVNGAA
;
A
#
# COMPACT_ATOMS: atom_id res chain seq x y z
N MET A 1 -4.54 23.39 0.74
CA MET A 1 -3.28 22.64 0.97
C MET A 1 -2.60 22.38 -0.37
N ALA A 2 -1.34 22.76 -0.54
CA ALA A 2 -0.60 22.48 -1.77
C ALA A 2 -0.27 20.98 -1.90
N LYS A 3 -0.13 20.48 -3.13
CA LYS A 3 0.45 19.15 -3.37
C LYS A 3 1.95 19.23 -3.12
N ARG A 4 2.49 18.15 -2.56
CA ARG A 4 3.91 17.95 -2.26
C ARG A 4 4.40 16.76 -3.06
N GLN A 5 5.66 16.80 -3.47
CA GLN A 5 6.32 15.69 -4.13
C GLN A 5 6.78 14.68 -3.07
N PHE A 6 6.50 13.41 -3.33
CA PHE A 6 6.93 12.26 -2.56
C PHE A 6 7.52 11.21 -3.49
N THR A 7 8.34 10.33 -2.93
CA THR A 7 8.79 9.10 -3.57
C THR A 7 8.27 7.93 -2.76
N ILE A 8 7.54 7.03 -3.41
CA ILE A 8 7.14 5.75 -2.84
C ILE A 8 8.27 4.77 -3.10
N ASP A 9 8.81 4.17 -2.06
CA ASP A 9 9.78 3.09 -2.13
C ASP A 9 9.14 1.81 -1.59
N ILE A 10 9.13 0.77 -2.41
CA ILE A 10 8.59 -0.57 -2.09
C ILE A 10 9.71 -1.63 -2.02
N GLY A 11 10.97 -1.21 -1.90
CA GLY A 11 12.17 -2.05 -1.88
C GLY A 11 12.66 -2.47 -3.27
N LYS A 12 11.74 -2.83 -4.17
CA LYS A 12 12.05 -3.23 -5.56
C LYS A 12 11.96 -2.09 -6.58
N GLU A 13 11.25 -1.02 -6.26
CA GLU A 13 10.96 0.09 -7.18
C GLU A 13 10.80 1.39 -6.38
N GLN A 14 11.19 2.51 -6.98
CA GLN A 14 10.93 3.85 -6.48
C GLN A 14 10.05 4.63 -7.46
N ILE A 15 8.96 5.20 -6.96
CA ILE A 15 7.91 5.81 -7.79
C ILE A 15 7.69 7.26 -7.32
N PRO A 16 8.01 8.28 -8.15
CA PRO A 16 7.73 9.66 -7.83
C PRO A 16 6.24 9.96 -7.98
N VAL A 17 5.65 10.62 -6.99
CA VAL A 17 4.22 10.92 -6.93
C VAL A 17 3.94 12.26 -6.25
N GLU A 18 2.81 12.86 -6.57
CA GLU A 18 2.31 14.04 -5.88
C GLU A 18 1.17 13.69 -4.92
N GLY A 19 1.16 14.32 -3.75
CA GLY A 19 0.07 14.16 -2.79
C GLY A 19 0.06 15.23 -1.71
N HIS A 20 -0.98 15.23 -0.87
CA HIS A 20 -1.06 16.17 0.24
C HIS A 20 -0.44 15.61 1.52
N VAL A 21 -0.67 14.33 1.83
CA VAL A 21 -0.25 13.65 3.06
C VAL A 21 0.38 12.31 2.72
N HIS A 22 1.52 11.98 3.35
CA HIS A 22 2.28 10.75 3.09
C HIS A 22 1.43 9.48 3.25
N ARG A 23 0.60 9.40 4.30
CA ARG A 23 -0.28 8.25 4.53
C ARG A 23 -1.30 8.06 3.39
N ASN A 24 -1.89 9.15 2.90
CA ASN A 24 -2.85 9.09 1.79
C ASN A 24 -2.18 8.65 0.49
N VAL A 25 -0.92 9.05 0.27
CA VAL A 25 -0.11 8.59 -0.86
C VAL A 25 0.10 7.07 -0.81
N ALA A 26 0.50 6.54 0.35
CA ALA A 26 0.65 5.10 0.56
C ALA A 26 -0.67 4.35 0.30
N VAL A 27 -1.77 4.79 0.94
CA VAL A 27 -3.09 4.16 0.79
C VAL A 27 -3.55 4.17 -0.66
N LYS A 28 -3.39 5.29 -1.38
CA LYS A 28 -3.79 5.39 -2.79
C LYS A 28 -3.04 4.40 -3.67
N TYR A 29 -1.74 4.22 -3.41
CA TYR A 29 -0.92 3.25 -4.12
C TYR A 29 -1.35 1.80 -3.82
N LEU A 30 -1.56 1.45 -2.55
CA LEU A 30 -2.01 0.11 -2.15
C LEU A 30 -3.41 -0.21 -2.70
N MET A 31 -4.33 0.76 -2.70
CA MET A 31 -5.65 0.61 -3.33
C MET A 31 -5.56 0.35 -4.84
N LYS A 32 -4.60 0.96 -5.54
CA LYS A 32 -4.35 0.68 -6.97
C LYS A 32 -3.87 -0.75 -7.18
N ARG A 33 -2.96 -1.23 -6.33
CA ARG A 33 -2.48 -2.63 -6.35
C ARG A 33 -3.62 -3.61 -6.06
N ARG A 34 -4.40 -3.37 -5.00
CA ARG A 34 -5.61 -4.13 -4.66
C ARG A 34 -6.57 -4.24 -5.84
N ARG A 35 -6.87 -3.11 -6.50
CA ARG A 35 -7.75 -3.09 -7.68
C ARG A 35 -7.22 -3.96 -8.82
N SER A 36 -5.91 -3.99 -9.04
CA SER A 36 -5.31 -4.86 -10.05
C SER A 36 -5.55 -6.34 -9.77
N VAL A 37 -5.46 -6.76 -8.51
CA VAL A 37 -5.74 -8.15 -8.11
C VAL A 37 -7.22 -8.45 -8.30
N LEU A 38 -8.10 -7.61 -7.77
CA LEU A 38 -9.56 -7.78 -7.84
C LEU A 38 -10.09 -7.88 -9.28
N MET A 39 -9.54 -7.09 -10.20
CA MET A 39 -10.02 -7.05 -11.59
C MET A 39 -9.44 -8.17 -12.46
N THR A 40 -8.51 -8.97 -11.95
CA THR A 40 -7.89 -10.06 -12.71
C THR A 40 -8.77 -11.31 -12.63
N LYS A 41 -9.21 -11.82 -13.78
CA LYS A 41 -10.05 -13.02 -13.87
C LYS A 41 -9.26 -14.33 -13.86
N ASN A 42 -8.01 -14.31 -14.34
CA ASN A 42 -7.18 -15.51 -14.42
C ASN A 42 -6.66 -15.88 -13.01
N PRO A 43 -6.98 -17.08 -12.48
CA PRO A 43 -6.58 -17.50 -11.15
C PRO A 43 -5.07 -17.52 -10.92
N GLU A 44 -4.27 -18.07 -11.84
CA GLU A 44 -2.81 -18.13 -11.69
C GLU A 44 -2.18 -16.74 -11.63
N LYS A 45 -2.74 -15.81 -12.41
CA LYS A 45 -2.27 -14.42 -12.41
C LYS A 45 -2.67 -13.69 -11.13
N VAL A 46 -3.84 -14.00 -10.56
CA VAL A 46 -4.26 -13.47 -9.25
C VAL A 46 -3.27 -13.91 -8.17
N GLU A 47 -2.89 -15.19 -8.13
CA GLU A 47 -1.91 -15.71 -7.16
C GLU A 47 -0.56 -15.00 -7.27
N LYS A 48 -0.04 -14.85 -8.50
CA LYS A 48 1.22 -14.13 -8.75
C LYS A 48 1.13 -12.66 -8.31
N LEU A 49 0.04 -11.97 -8.65
CA LEU A 49 -0.16 -10.56 -8.29
C LEU A 49 -0.33 -10.38 -6.79
N TYR A 50 -1.00 -11.30 -6.10
CA TYR A 50 -1.19 -11.27 -4.66
C TYR A 50 0.14 -11.49 -3.93
N ALA A 51 0.95 -12.46 -4.37
CA ALA A 51 2.28 -12.71 -3.82
C ALA A 51 3.25 -11.53 -4.07
N ASP A 52 3.06 -10.77 -5.14
CA ASP A 52 3.89 -9.61 -5.50
C ASP A 52 3.49 -8.31 -4.75
N LEU A 53 2.40 -8.35 -3.97
CA LEU A 53 1.94 -7.19 -3.21
C LEU A 53 2.99 -6.75 -2.17
N PRO A 54 3.23 -5.44 -2.03
CA PRO A 54 4.24 -4.94 -1.09
C PRO A 54 3.76 -5.16 0.35
N THR A 55 4.64 -5.74 1.16
CA THR A 55 4.46 -5.93 2.62
C THR A 55 5.08 -4.78 3.42
N THR A 56 5.95 -3.99 2.79
CA THR A 56 6.53 -2.77 3.37
C THR A 56 6.47 -1.66 2.33
N ILE A 57 6.14 -0.46 2.77
CA ILE A 57 6.11 0.74 1.92
C ILE A 57 6.69 1.92 2.67
N LYS A 58 7.66 2.60 2.05
CA LYS A 58 8.32 3.78 2.58
C LYS A 58 7.95 4.98 1.73
N ILE A 59 7.53 6.05 2.38
CA ILE A 59 7.15 7.31 1.74
C ILE A 59 8.17 8.37 2.13
N ILE A 60 8.95 8.80 1.13
CA ILE A 60 10.04 9.77 1.29
C ILE A 60 9.56 11.09 0.71
N GLY A 61 9.43 12.11 1.56
CA GLY A 61 9.19 13.49 1.19
C GLY A 61 10.34 14.38 1.65
N LYS A 62 10.30 15.66 1.27
CA LYS A 62 11.39 16.62 1.52
C LYS A 62 11.85 16.71 2.99
N GLN A 63 10.93 16.55 3.95
CA GLN A 63 11.20 16.67 5.39
C GLN A 63 10.65 15.49 6.20
N VAL A 64 10.10 14.46 5.53
CA VAL A 64 9.42 13.38 6.20
C VAL A 64 9.72 12.07 5.51
N THR A 65 10.16 11.09 6.28
CA THR A 65 10.32 9.71 5.81
C THR A 65 9.53 8.84 6.75
N LYS A 66 8.46 8.22 6.23
CA LYS A 66 7.63 7.29 7.01
C LYS A 66 7.65 5.93 6.37
N GLU A 67 7.76 4.91 7.19
CA GLU A 67 7.72 3.52 6.77
C GLU A 67 6.48 2.87 7.36
N TYR A 68 5.82 2.06 6.54
CA TYR A 68 4.61 1.36 6.92
C TYR A 68 4.77 -0.12 6.62
N LYS A 69 4.42 -0.94 7.60
CA LYS A 69 4.20 -2.36 7.42
C LYS A 69 2.77 -2.56 6.92
N VAL A 70 2.63 -3.31 5.85
CA VAL A 70 1.36 -3.59 5.18
C VAL A 70 1.05 -5.08 5.35
N THR A 71 -0.10 -5.36 5.95
CA THR A 71 -0.58 -6.74 6.11
C THR A 71 -1.74 -6.97 5.17
N TRP A 72 -1.59 -7.90 4.24
CA TRP A 72 -2.63 -8.27 3.28
C TRP A 72 -3.43 -9.49 3.75
N GLN A 73 -4.74 -9.42 3.56
CA GLN A 73 -5.67 -10.51 3.85
C GLN A 73 -6.46 -10.84 2.58
N ARG A 74 -6.58 -12.13 2.25
CA ARG A 74 -7.36 -12.58 1.08
C ARG A 74 -8.84 -12.24 1.22
N GLU A 75 -9.36 -12.38 2.43
CA GLU A 75 -10.71 -12.01 2.82
C GLU A 75 -10.62 -11.22 4.12
N GLY A 76 -11.36 -10.12 4.20
CA GLY A 76 -11.43 -9.31 5.41
C GLY A 76 -12.11 -10.10 6.51
N THR A 77 -11.42 -10.28 7.63
CA THR A 77 -11.92 -10.98 8.82
C THR A 77 -12.42 -10.03 9.90
N GLU A 78 -12.16 -8.73 9.77
CA GLU A 78 -12.63 -7.70 10.71
C GLU A 78 -14.03 -7.20 10.35
N ASP A 79 -14.84 -6.87 11.36
CA ASP A 79 -16.24 -6.43 11.21
C ASP A 79 -16.41 -5.30 10.17
N THR A 80 -15.46 -4.36 10.10
CA THR A 80 -15.49 -3.25 9.15
C THR A 80 -15.29 -3.64 7.68
N TYR A 81 -14.72 -4.82 7.43
CA TYR A 81 -14.35 -5.27 6.08
C TYR A 81 -14.77 -6.73 5.80
N ALA A 82 -15.68 -7.28 6.60
CA ALA A 82 -16.12 -8.66 6.50
C ALA A 82 -16.58 -9.01 5.06
N GLY A 83 -16.02 -10.08 4.51
CA GLY A 83 -16.32 -10.54 3.14
C GLY A 83 -15.68 -9.73 2.01
N SER A 84 -14.96 -8.64 2.31
CA SER A 84 -14.18 -7.93 1.29
C SER A 84 -12.95 -8.72 0.88
N ARG A 85 -12.62 -8.76 -0.41
CA ARG A 85 -11.44 -9.49 -0.91
C ARG A 85 -10.19 -8.60 -0.96
N PHE A 86 -9.03 -9.20 -0.73
CA PHE A 86 -7.70 -8.59 -0.80
C PHE A 86 -7.61 -7.29 0.02
N VAL A 87 -8.04 -7.34 1.27
CA VAL A 87 -8.01 -6.20 2.21
C VAL A 87 -6.59 -6.01 2.72
N PHE A 88 -6.25 -4.78 3.15
CA PHE A 88 -4.97 -4.52 3.78
C PHE A 88 -5.12 -3.61 4.99
N THR A 89 -4.25 -3.82 5.97
CA THR A 89 -3.99 -2.89 7.07
C THR A 89 -2.60 -2.28 6.94
N MET A 90 -2.40 -1.13 7.58
CA MET A 90 -1.17 -0.34 7.50
C MET A 90 -0.79 0.13 8.89
N ASP A 91 0.33 -0.37 9.38
CA ASP A 91 0.91 0.02 10.66
C ASP A 91 2.16 0.86 10.41
N GLU A 92 2.22 2.03 11.04
CA GLU A 92 3.42 2.86 10.97
C GLU A 92 4.54 2.18 11.74
N VAL A 93 5.67 1.92 11.07
CA VAL A 93 6.89 1.47 11.74
C VAL A 93 7.47 2.69 12.42
N ASN A 94 6.98 2.97 13.63
CA ASN A 94 7.60 3.95 14.49
C ASN A 94 9.00 3.42 14.82
N GLY A 95 10.03 4.07 14.27
CA GLY A 95 11.36 3.97 14.85
C GLY A 95 11.23 4.38 16.31
N ALA A 96 11.32 3.41 17.21
CA ALA A 96 11.54 3.70 18.62
C ALA A 96 12.85 4.50 18.70
N ALA A 97 12.76 5.60 19.44
CA ALA A 97 13.80 6.52 19.92
C ALA A 97 15.26 6.14 19.64
#